data_AF-A0A962S3J9-F1
#
_entry.id   AF-A0A962S3J9-F1
#
_cell.length_a   1.000
_cell.length_b   1.000
_cell.length_c   1.000
_cell.angle_alpha   90.00
_cell.angle_beta   90.00
_cell.angle_gamma   90.00
#
_symmetry.space_group_name_H-M   'P 1'
#
loop_
_entity.id
_entity.type
_entity.pdbx_description
1 polymer ?
#
loop_
_entity_poly.entity_id
_entity_poly.type
_entity_poly.pdbx_seq_one_letter_code
_entity_poly.pdbx_strand_id
1 'polypeptide(L)'
;MLPVASEADCQSCHLEQEVCTDLGLGISCGDIANHYQGTRYSASFITADNLAANNVPGDTSEQKALNAAKINILRLHDAKNGTALDQQRSVVCANCHYSPALDLAHLGPTDLNGKQQTRHQSMSRVMHSYHTSLPARDGYDSDDMFDDLFPLMPIADQRTPEETQSILEQTCYSCHPGKRTKCLRGAMSDGGIVCQDCHGQGSQVGDDFTENFPDKRFNVTVDAGHPDFNAGVAGKRVSWASEPKCQSCHVGDVLQVGQLLASGGLNDVLLNAADKRGNPDGLRLRMAYRITDHALSPGGGTTDLALLDYADSRFASDRPLYRLAGAGGGKGHGGLFCEGCHGSTHAIWPNANPWANDNKAAMDLQGHTGTIIECSACHQGDLGLTLEGPHGMHPVGDTRFARGHEDFAKRNANACRSCHGREGEGSVLSRTAADRVLQAKEDHITVSMPQGTPVGCGDCHENKLRNP
;
A
#
# COMPACT_ATOMS: atom_id res chain seq x y z
N MET A 1 -28.38 -7.97 1.77
CA MET A 1 -26.94 -7.80 2.00
C MET A 1 -26.62 -6.34 1.71
N LEU A 2 -26.17 -5.55 2.68
CA LEU A 2 -25.74 -4.17 2.43
C LEU A 2 -24.24 -4.20 2.14
N PRO A 3 -23.79 -3.92 0.90
CA PRO A 3 -22.37 -3.96 0.55
C PRO A 3 -21.76 -2.59 0.79
N VAL A 4 -21.15 -2.42 1.95
CA VAL A 4 -20.15 -1.39 2.23
C VAL A 4 -19.16 -2.05 3.18
N ALA A 5 -17.86 -1.78 3.03
CA ALA A 5 -16.82 -2.31 3.90
C ALA A 5 -17.30 -2.22 5.37
N SER A 6 -17.37 -3.36 6.07
CA SER A 6 -17.90 -3.44 7.44
C SER A 6 -17.11 -2.61 8.44
N GLU A 7 -15.97 -2.05 8.03
CA GLU A 7 -15.07 -1.22 8.82
C GLU A 7 -15.04 0.25 8.37
N ALA A 8 -15.80 0.65 7.34
CA ALA A 8 -15.93 2.07 7.02
C ALA A 8 -16.73 2.78 8.12
N ASP A 9 -16.09 3.72 8.81
CA ASP A 9 -16.64 4.45 9.95
C ASP A 9 -17.38 5.70 9.47
N CYS A 10 -18.54 5.49 8.82
CA CYS A 10 -19.36 6.59 8.34
C CYS A 10 -20.02 7.37 9.50
N GLN A 11 -20.25 6.73 10.65
CA GLN A 11 -20.98 7.35 11.76
C GLN A 11 -20.19 8.49 12.43
N SER A 12 -18.87 8.52 12.32
CA SER A 12 -18.06 9.63 12.85
C SER A 12 -18.40 10.98 12.20
N CYS A 13 -18.98 10.99 11.01
CA CYS A 13 -19.25 12.20 10.23
C CYS A 13 -20.68 12.33 9.67
N HIS A 14 -21.44 11.23 9.59
CA HIS A 14 -22.79 11.20 9.02
C HIS A 14 -23.87 10.75 10.01
N LEU A 15 -23.59 10.77 11.32
CA LEU A 15 -24.56 10.40 12.34
C LEU A 15 -24.35 11.23 13.59
N GLU A 16 -25.42 11.78 14.14
CA GLU A 16 -25.31 12.59 15.35
C GLU A 16 -24.85 11.77 16.58
N GLN A 17 -24.19 12.46 17.51
CA GLN A 17 -23.62 11.84 18.70
C GLN A 17 -24.68 11.20 19.60
N GLU A 18 -25.88 11.77 19.67
CA GLU A 18 -26.96 11.29 20.54
C GLU A 18 -27.42 9.88 20.15
N VAL A 19 -27.53 9.58 18.85
CA VAL A 19 -27.82 8.21 18.37
C VAL A 19 -26.79 7.20 18.89
N CYS A 20 -25.50 7.54 18.83
CA CYS A 20 -24.44 6.63 19.29
C CYS A 20 -24.43 6.47 20.82
N THR A 21 -24.80 7.52 21.55
CA THR A 21 -24.99 7.49 23.01
C THR A 21 -26.16 6.58 23.39
N ASP A 22 -27.31 6.74 22.76
CA ASP A 22 -28.53 5.93 23.02
C ASP A 22 -28.33 4.46 22.67
N LEU A 23 -27.54 4.18 21.64
CA LEU A 23 -27.15 2.82 21.25
C LEU A 23 -26.07 2.22 22.16
N GLY A 24 -25.52 2.99 23.11
CA GLY A 24 -24.54 2.54 24.11
C GLY A 24 -23.16 2.23 23.53
N LEU A 25 -22.77 2.89 22.44
CA LEU A 25 -21.56 2.53 21.69
C LEU A 25 -20.26 3.08 22.28
N GLY A 26 -20.32 4.16 23.07
CA GLY A 26 -19.12 4.80 23.63
C GLY A 26 -18.13 5.31 22.58
N ILE A 27 -18.57 5.51 21.33
CA ILE A 27 -17.78 6.04 20.21
C ILE A 27 -18.18 7.48 19.91
N SER A 28 -17.27 8.21 19.27
CA SER A 28 -17.59 9.53 18.74
C SER A 28 -18.34 9.42 17.42
N CYS A 29 -19.46 10.12 17.32
CA CYS A 29 -20.25 10.30 16.12
C CYS A 29 -20.45 11.80 15.90
N GLY A 30 -20.60 12.21 14.65
CA GLY A 30 -20.75 13.61 14.29
C GLY A 30 -21.69 13.76 13.12
N ASP A 31 -22.58 14.74 13.18
CA ASP A 31 -23.50 15.05 12.08
C ASP A 31 -22.98 16.19 11.22
N ILE A 32 -21.72 16.05 10.76
CA ILE A 32 -21.02 17.07 9.98
C ILE A 32 -21.82 17.41 8.71
N ALA A 33 -22.48 16.42 8.12
CA ALA A 33 -23.24 16.61 6.90
C ALA A 33 -24.52 17.44 7.07
N ASN A 34 -25.15 17.41 8.24
CA ASN A 34 -26.35 18.19 8.53
C ASN A 34 -26.04 19.68 8.79
N HIS A 35 -24.78 20.04 9.05
CA HIS A 35 -24.37 21.45 9.09
C HIS A 35 -24.59 22.18 7.74
N TYR A 36 -24.51 21.47 6.62
CA TYR A 36 -24.82 22.01 5.29
C TYR A 36 -26.33 21.98 4.96
N GLN A 37 -27.17 21.57 5.90
CA GLN A 37 -28.61 21.56 5.75
C GLN A 37 -29.14 23.01 5.66
N GLY A 38 -29.96 23.28 4.65
CA GLY A 38 -30.52 24.61 4.40
C GLY A 38 -29.59 25.59 3.68
N THR A 39 -28.27 25.37 3.69
CA THR A 39 -27.29 26.20 2.94
C THR A 39 -26.87 25.58 1.61
N ARG A 40 -26.78 24.24 1.52
CA ARG A 40 -26.49 23.51 0.27
C ARG A 40 -27.51 22.42 -0.07
N TYR A 41 -28.07 21.72 0.91
CA TYR A 41 -29.00 20.59 0.70
C TYR A 41 -30.11 20.58 1.76
N SER A 42 -31.24 19.92 1.50
CA SER A 42 -32.27 19.66 2.51
C SER A 42 -32.63 18.18 2.50
N ALA A 43 -32.29 17.49 3.60
CA ALA A 43 -32.53 16.05 3.78
C ALA A 43 -33.07 15.79 5.19
N SER A 44 -33.96 14.80 5.34
CA SER A 44 -34.49 14.38 6.64
C SER A 44 -33.53 13.38 7.28
N PHE A 45 -32.59 13.83 8.10
CA PHE A 45 -31.59 12.93 8.71
C PHE A 45 -32.19 12.04 9.81
N ILE A 46 -31.53 10.90 10.02
CA ILE A 46 -31.76 10.05 11.18
C ILE A 46 -31.12 10.70 12.41
N THR A 47 -31.94 10.88 13.43
CA THR A 47 -31.60 11.42 14.74
C THR A 47 -32.08 10.45 15.83
N ALA A 48 -31.72 10.70 17.09
CA ALA A 48 -32.11 9.91 18.26
C ALA A 48 -33.65 9.85 18.36
N ASP A 49 -34.31 10.99 18.16
CA ASP A 49 -35.77 11.11 18.18
C ASP A 49 -36.50 10.25 17.15
N ASN A 50 -35.86 9.93 16.03
CA ASN A 50 -36.51 9.28 14.89
C ASN A 50 -35.87 7.95 14.46
N LEU A 51 -34.85 7.46 15.18
CA LEU A 51 -34.13 6.23 14.85
C LEU A 51 -35.09 5.03 14.70
N ALA A 52 -36.00 4.87 15.65
CA ALA A 52 -36.98 3.77 15.64
C ALA A 52 -37.96 3.89 14.46
N ALA A 53 -38.44 5.11 14.17
CA ALA A 53 -39.37 5.36 13.06
C ALA A 53 -38.75 5.07 11.68
N ASN A 54 -37.42 5.15 11.58
CA ASN A 54 -36.70 4.94 10.32
C ASN A 54 -36.42 3.46 10.00
N ASN A 55 -36.75 2.52 10.89
CA ASN A 55 -36.58 1.08 10.69
C ASN A 55 -35.15 0.69 10.23
N VAL A 56 -34.13 1.25 10.89
CA VAL A 56 -32.73 1.02 10.53
C VAL A 56 -32.34 -0.46 10.76
N PRO A 57 -31.81 -1.16 9.74
CA PRO A 57 -31.42 -2.56 9.87
C PRO A 57 -30.14 -2.72 10.71
N GLY A 58 -29.98 -3.86 11.37
CA GLY A 58 -28.77 -4.22 12.12
C GLY A 58 -29.08 -5.07 13.35
N ASP A 59 -28.32 -6.13 13.55
CA ASP A 59 -28.47 -7.05 14.68
C ASP A 59 -27.79 -6.52 15.95
N THR A 60 -26.75 -5.70 15.78
CA THR A 60 -26.02 -5.04 16.87
C THR A 60 -26.22 -3.52 16.86
N SER A 61 -25.99 -2.87 18.00
CA SER A 61 -25.95 -1.41 18.09
C SER A 61 -24.97 -0.79 17.09
N GLU A 62 -23.78 -1.39 16.91
CA GLU A 62 -22.75 -0.90 15.99
C GLU A 62 -23.25 -0.97 14.54
N GLN A 63 -23.88 -2.09 14.16
CA GLN A 63 -24.48 -2.24 12.84
C GLN A 63 -25.61 -1.24 12.60
N LYS A 64 -26.45 -0.98 13.61
CA LYS A 64 -27.53 0.03 13.52
C LYS A 64 -26.97 1.43 13.32
N ALA A 65 -25.95 1.85 14.08
CA ALA A 65 -25.31 3.15 13.90
C ALA A 65 -24.69 3.28 12.49
N LEU A 66 -23.90 2.28 12.07
CA LEU A 66 -23.32 2.24 10.72
C LEU A 66 -24.39 2.34 9.62
N ASN A 67 -25.51 1.63 9.77
CA ASN A 67 -26.58 1.66 8.77
C ASN A 67 -27.39 2.95 8.80
N ALA A 68 -27.57 3.58 9.98
CA ALA A 68 -28.16 4.91 10.08
C ALA A 68 -27.32 5.96 9.34
N ALA A 69 -25.99 5.92 9.54
CA ALA A 69 -25.06 6.79 8.82
C ALA A 69 -25.15 6.58 7.28
N LYS A 70 -25.21 5.33 6.82
CA LYS A 70 -25.37 5.01 5.37
C LYS A 70 -26.70 5.52 4.80
N ILE A 71 -27.78 5.45 5.57
CA ILE A 71 -29.07 6.02 5.17
C ILE A 71 -28.96 7.55 5.06
N ASN A 72 -28.32 8.21 6.02
CA ASN A 72 -28.07 9.66 5.96
C ASN A 72 -27.28 10.04 4.70
N ILE A 73 -26.29 9.22 4.31
CA ILE A 73 -25.56 9.39 3.04
C ILE A 73 -26.48 9.24 1.82
N LEU A 74 -27.38 8.24 1.79
CA LEU A 74 -28.34 8.09 0.69
C LEU A 74 -29.30 9.29 0.59
N ARG A 75 -29.73 9.83 1.72
CA ARG A 75 -30.61 11.02 1.75
C ARG A 75 -29.90 12.28 1.28
N LEU A 76 -28.62 12.44 1.62
CA LEU A 76 -27.77 13.49 1.05
C LEU A 76 -27.62 13.34 -0.45
N HIS A 77 -27.37 12.11 -0.91
CA HIS A 77 -27.28 11.82 -2.33
C HIS A 77 -28.58 12.18 -3.07
N ASP A 78 -29.73 11.78 -2.51
CA ASP A 78 -31.06 12.10 -3.04
C ASP A 78 -31.30 13.61 -3.10
N ALA A 79 -31.01 14.34 -2.02
CA ALA A 79 -31.16 15.79 -1.98
C ALA A 79 -30.25 16.52 -2.99
N LYS A 80 -29.01 16.04 -3.17
CA LYS A 80 -28.03 16.64 -4.08
C LYS A 80 -28.34 16.37 -5.55
N ASN A 81 -28.78 15.15 -5.88
CA ASN A 81 -28.89 14.68 -7.26
C ASN A 81 -30.34 14.54 -7.74
N GLY A 82 -31.33 14.86 -6.90
CA GLY A 82 -32.75 14.71 -7.23
C GLY A 82 -33.17 13.25 -7.40
N THR A 83 -32.53 12.33 -6.69
CA THR A 83 -32.84 10.89 -6.73
C THR A 83 -33.78 10.49 -5.58
N ALA A 84 -34.22 9.22 -5.57
CA ALA A 84 -35.05 8.63 -4.50
C ALA A 84 -34.51 7.25 -4.08
N LEU A 85 -33.19 7.15 -3.99
CA LEU A 85 -32.44 5.92 -3.69
C LEU A 85 -32.65 5.45 -2.25
N ASP A 86 -32.89 6.35 -1.29
CA ASP A 86 -33.19 5.96 0.09
C ASP A 86 -34.44 5.08 0.17
N GLN A 87 -35.46 5.35 -0.67
CA GLN A 87 -36.69 4.56 -0.71
C GLN A 87 -36.44 3.10 -1.13
N GLN A 88 -35.37 2.85 -1.89
CA GLN A 88 -35.01 1.51 -2.34
C GLN A 88 -34.24 0.74 -1.27
N ARG A 89 -33.54 1.44 -0.34
CA ARG A 89 -32.68 0.95 0.76
C ARG A 89 -31.52 0.01 0.36
N SER A 90 -31.60 -0.68 -0.77
CA SER A 90 -30.63 -1.66 -1.27
C SER A 90 -29.93 -1.12 -2.51
N VAL A 91 -28.99 -0.22 -2.30
CA VAL A 91 -28.24 0.44 -3.37
C VAL A 91 -26.81 -0.07 -3.36
N VAL A 92 -26.34 -0.55 -4.52
CA VAL A 92 -24.91 -0.80 -4.74
C VAL A 92 -24.38 0.41 -5.48
N CYS A 93 -23.62 1.25 -4.80
CA CYS A 93 -23.10 2.49 -5.38
C CYS A 93 -22.30 2.21 -6.67
N ALA A 94 -21.63 1.06 -6.74
CA ALA A 94 -20.88 0.61 -7.91
C ALA A 94 -21.73 0.26 -9.14
N ASN A 95 -23.05 0.15 -9.03
CA ASN A 95 -23.94 0.03 -10.19
C ASN A 95 -23.96 1.32 -11.01
N CYS A 96 -23.80 2.48 -10.35
CA CYS A 96 -23.77 3.78 -11.01
C CYS A 96 -22.34 4.34 -11.11
N HIS A 97 -21.54 4.23 -10.06
CA HIS A 97 -20.18 4.75 -10.01
C HIS A 97 -19.17 3.64 -10.27
N TYR A 98 -18.53 3.64 -11.44
CA TYR A 98 -17.58 2.59 -11.80
C TYR A 98 -16.48 2.40 -10.74
N SER A 99 -16.17 1.15 -10.42
CA SER A 99 -15.08 0.77 -9.53
C SER A 99 -14.28 -0.37 -10.18
N PRO A 100 -13.04 -0.10 -10.63
CA PRO A 100 -12.17 -1.11 -11.23
C PRO A 100 -11.99 -2.36 -10.35
N ALA A 101 -12.04 -2.21 -9.02
CA ALA A 101 -11.93 -3.33 -8.08
C ALA A 101 -12.97 -4.44 -8.29
N LEU A 102 -14.16 -4.06 -8.77
CA LEU A 102 -15.30 -4.95 -9.01
C LEU A 102 -15.39 -5.41 -10.47
N ASP A 103 -14.56 -4.86 -11.36
CA ASP A 103 -14.47 -5.26 -12.75
C ASP A 103 -13.44 -6.39 -12.91
N LEU A 104 -13.78 -7.59 -12.45
CA LEU A 104 -12.85 -8.74 -12.47
C LEU A 104 -12.42 -9.16 -13.89
N ALA A 105 -13.23 -8.83 -14.89
CA ALA A 105 -12.96 -9.14 -16.30
C ALA A 105 -12.14 -8.03 -16.99
N HIS A 106 -11.93 -6.91 -16.31
CA HIS A 106 -11.19 -5.76 -16.81
C HIS A 106 -11.75 -5.21 -18.14
N LEU A 107 -13.08 -5.12 -18.26
CA LEU A 107 -13.76 -4.63 -19.47
C LEU A 107 -14.03 -3.13 -19.44
N GLY A 108 -13.79 -2.47 -18.31
CA GLY A 108 -14.13 -1.07 -18.10
C GLY A 108 -15.59 -0.84 -17.66
N PRO A 109 -16.00 0.43 -17.56
CA PRO A 109 -17.36 0.80 -17.17
C PRO A 109 -18.40 0.30 -18.18
N THR A 110 -19.54 -0.19 -17.70
CA THR A 110 -20.63 -0.70 -18.53
C THR A 110 -22.02 -0.27 -18.04
N ASP A 111 -22.96 -0.14 -18.97
CA ASP A 111 -24.38 0.14 -18.72
C ASP A 111 -25.27 -1.12 -18.84
N LEU A 112 -24.67 -2.30 -18.93
CA LEU A 112 -25.40 -3.56 -19.04
C LEU A 112 -25.98 -4.01 -17.68
N ASN A 113 -27.04 -4.82 -17.73
CA ASN A 113 -27.69 -5.42 -16.54
C ASN A 113 -28.14 -4.38 -15.49
N GLY A 114 -28.65 -3.24 -15.93
CA GLY A 114 -29.15 -2.18 -15.05
C GLY A 114 -28.07 -1.28 -14.45
N LYS A 115 -26.80 -1.45 -14.86
CA LYS A 115 -25.72 -0.53 -14.51
C LYS A 115 -25.82 0.78 -15.30
N GLN A 116 -25.17 1.82 -14.77
CA GLN A 116 -25.10 3.16 -15.35
C GLN A 116 -23.66 3.72 -15.25
N GLN A 117 -22.66 2.84 -15.28
CA GLN A 117 -21.27 3.19 -14.99
C GLN A 117 -20.65 4.14 -16.01
N THR A 118 -21.26 4.28 -17.19
CA THR A 118 -20.85 5.24 -18.22
C THR A 118 -21.64 6.56 -18.15
N ARG A 119 -22.28 6.86 -17.02
CA ARG A 119 -23.06 8.10 -16.82
C ARG A 119 -22.59 8.94 -15.64
N HIS A 120 -21.74 8.39 -14.78
CA HIS A 120 -21.34 9.01 -13.52
C HIS A 120 -19.83 8.92 -13.33
N GLN A 121 -19.28 9.85 -12.55
CA GLN A 121 -17.89 9.78 -12.10
C GLN A 121 -17.61 8.47 -11.33
N SER A 122 -16.34 8.03 -11.34
CA SER A 122 -15.92 6.79 -10.69
C SER A 122 -16.12 6.86 -9.17
N MET A 123 -16.20 5.68 -8.53
CA MET A 123 -16.29 5.57 -7.09
C MET A 123 -15.13 6.29 -6.37
N SER A 124 -13.92 6.18 -6.90
CA SER A 124 -12.74 6.79 -6.29
C SER A 124 -12.86 8.31 -6.28
N ARG A 125 -13.26 8.92 -7.40
CA ARG A 125 -13.46 10.37 -7.48
C ARG A 125 -14.57 10.87 -6.56
N VAL A 126 -15.77 10.28 -6.64
CA VAL A 126 -16.92 10.76 -5.86
C VAL A 126 -16.75 10.57 -4.35
N MET A 127 -15.88 9.65 -3.93
CA MET A 127 -15.48 9.50 -2.54
C MET A 127 -14.29 10.40 -2.21
N HIS A 128 -13.11 10.14 -2.75
CA HIS A 128 -11.89 10.82 -2.33
C HIS A 128 -11.90 12.31 -2.67
N SER A 129 -12.06 12.68 -3.95
CA SER A 129 -12.00 14.09 -4.39
C SER A 129 -13.08 14.95 -3.73
N TYR A 130 -14.29 14.40 -3.56
CA TYR A 130 -15.36 15.15 -2.87
C TYR A 130 -15.00 15.39 -1.41
N HIS A 131 -14.63 14.34 -0.66
CA HIS A 131 -14.36 14.45 0.77
C HIS A 131 -13.12 15.28 1.09
N THR A 132 -12.08 15.23 0.25
CA THR A 132 -10.88 16.06 0.42
C THR A 132 -11.05 17.49 -0.11
N SER A 133 -12.23 17.85 -0.62
CA SER A 133 -12.55 19.24 -1.02
C SER A 133 -13.46 19.94 -0.01
N LEU A 134 -13.85 19.23 1.06
CA LEU A 134 -14.71 19.80 2.09
C LEU A 134 -13.85 20.59 3.08
N PRO A 135 -14.18 21.88 3.30
CA PRO A 135 -13.46 22.69 4.27
C PRO A 135 -13.67 22.16 5.69
N ALA A 136 -12.71 22.44 6.56
CA ALA A 136 -12.85 22.22 8.00
C ALA A 136 -14.05 23.03 8.57
N ARG A 137 -14.62 22.56 9.68
CA ARG A 137 -15.78 23.18 10.34
C ARG A 137 -15.35 24.43 11.12
N ASP A 138 -15.97 25.58 10.84
CA ASP A 138 -15.84 26.78 11.69
C ASP A 138 -16.39 26.53 13.11
N GLY A 139 -15.59 26.83 14.15
CA GLY A 139 -16.04 26.87 15.54
C GLY A 139 -15.54 25.74 16.47
N TYR A 140 -14.59 24.91 16.02
CA TYR A 140 -13.67 24.20 16.92
C TYR A 140 -12.34 24.95 16.86
N ASP A 141 -11.94 25.55 17.97
CA ASP A 141 -10.83 26.48 18.07
C ASP A 141 -9.52 25.89 17.51
N SER A 142 -9.02 26.46 16.43
CA SER A 142 -7.61 26.37 16.06
C SER A 142 -7.18 27.71 15.50
N ASP A 143 -6.45 28.49 16.32
CA ASP A 143 -5.64 29.60 15.86
C ASP A 143 -4.84 29.16 14.61
N ASP A 144 -5.17 29.80 13.49
CA ASP A 144 -4.42 29.89 12.23
C ASP A 144 -3.85 28.59 11.63
N MET A 145 -4.72 27.70 11.13
CA MET A 145 -4.44 26.82 9.97
C MET A 145 -5.72 26.19 9.39
N PHE A 146 -6.51 26.95 8.64
CA PHE A 146 -7.63 26.40 7.85
C PHE A 146 -7.10 25.51 6.71
N ASP A 147 -7.72 24.34 6.43
CA ASP A 147 -8.44 24.17 5.13
C ASP A 147 -9.08 22.81 4.78
N ASP A 148 -8.85 21.67 5.45
CA ASP A 148 -9.44 20.38 4.98
C ASP A 148 -10.02 19.49 6.11
N LEU A 149 -11.17 18.84 5.87
CA LEU A 149 -11.77 17.82 6.76
C LEU A 149 -10.79 16.64 7.04
N PHE A 150 -9.85 16.43 6.14
CA PHE A 150 -8.84 15.38 6.19
C PHE A 150 -7.44 16.01 6.22
N PRO A 151 -6.71 15.93 7.34
CA PRO A 151 -5.38 16.52 7.43
C PRO A 151 -4.40 15.85 6.44
N LEU A 152 -3.48 16.64 5.88
CA LEU A 152 -2.42 16.13 5.02
C LEU A 152 -1.32 15.47 5.85
N MET A 153 -0.80 14.34 5.36
CA MET A 153 0.33 13.64 5.99
C MET A 153 1.64 14.31 5.58
N PRO A 154 2.52 14.78 6.48
CA PRO A 154 3.82 15.29 6.07
C PRO A 154 4.69 14.21 5.40
N ILE A 155 5.74 14.64 4.67
CA ILE A 155 6.71 13.70 4.10
C ILE A 155 7.31 12.82 5.18
N ALA A 156 7.69 11.59 4.82
CA ALA A 156 8.07 10.55 5.77
C ALA A 156 9.20 10.93 6.76
N ASP A 157 10.08 11.88 6.41
CA ASP A 157 11.19 12.36 7.25
C ASP A 157 10.80 13.55 8.17
N GLN A 158 9.60 14.11 8.01
CA GLN A 158 9.15 15.31 8.72
C GLN A 158 8.03 15.05 9.74
N ARG A 159 7.62 13.79 9.92
CA ARG A 159 6.51 13.41 10.83
C ARG A 159 6.96 12.53 11.98
N THR A 160 6.30 12.67 13.13
CA THR A 160 6.50 11.78 14.29
C THR A 160 5.59 10.55 14.22
N PRO A 161 5.88 9.48 14.97
CA PRO A 161 4.96 8.34 15.09
C PRO A 161 3.56 8.73 15.61
N GLU A 162 3.49 9.65 16.57
CA GLU A 162 2.24 10.11 17.16
C GLU A 162 1.40 10.90 16.14
N GLU A 163 2.05 11.81 15.41
CA GLU A 163 1.41 12.56 14.32
C GLU A 163 0.94 11.62 13.21
N THR A 164 1.78 10.66 12.83
CA THR A 164 1.45 9.65 11.83
C THR A 164 0.20 8.86 12.20
N GLN A 165 0.13 8.35 13.43
CA GLN A 165 -1.02 7.58 13.91
C GLN A 165 -2.29 8.46 13.96
N SER A 166 -2.16 9.68 14.46
CA SER A 166 -3.27 10.63 14.55
C SER A 166 -3.86 10.95 13.18
N ILE A 167 -3.01 11.26 12.20
CA ILE A 167 -3.44 11.58 10.83
C ILE A 167 -4.04 10.35 10.14
N LEU A 168 -3.45 9.15 10.31
CA LEU A 168 -4.02 7.92 9.71
C LEU A 168 -5.43 7.63 10.20
N GLU A 169 -5.67 7.75 11.52
CA GLU A 169 -6.99 7.57 12.13
C GLU A 169 -8.02 8.57 11.58
N GLN A 170 -7.59 9.82 11.38
CA GLN A 170 -8.43 10.90 10.84
C GLN A 170 -8.61 10.84 9.32
N THR A 171 -7.78 10.09 8.59
CA THR A 171 -7.78 10.03 7.12
C THR A 171 -8.17 8.66 6.59
N CYS A 172 -7.21 7.90 6.09
CA CYS A 172 -7.45 6.66 5.37
C CYS A 172 -8.21 5.63 6.23
N TYR A 173 -7.93 5.55 7.54
CA TYR A 173 -8.57 4.56 8.43
C TYR A 173 -10.02 4.90 8.77
N SER A 174 -10.50 6.10 8.47
CA SER A 174 -11.93 6.40 8.62
C SER A 174 -12.79 5.67 7.58
N CYS A 175 -12.23 5.36 6.40
CA CYS A 175 -12.98 4.70 5.33
C CYS A 175 -12.43 3.32 4.95
N HIS A 176 -11.12 3.10 5.10
CA HIS A 176 -10.47 1.84 4.79
C HIS A 176 -10.25 0.98 6.04
N PRO A 177 -10.18 -0.35 5.91
CA PRO A 177 -9.97 -1.28 7.02
C PRO A 177 -8.66 -1.04 7.79
N GLY A 178 -8.68 -0.14 8.76
CA GLY A 178 -7.49 0.44 9.39
C GLY A 178 -7.56 0.51 10.90
N LYS A 179 -8.68 1.02 11.45
CA LYS A 179 -8.86 1.19 12.91
C LYS A 179 -8.79 -0.14 13.67
N ARG A 180 -9.29 -1.23 13.07
CA ARG A 180 -9.34 -2.57 13.67
C ARG A 180 -8.41 -3.52 12.95
N THR A 181 -8.57 -3.65 11.63
CA THR A 181 -7.87 -4.67 10.84
C THR A 181 -6.40 -4.30 10.61
N LYS A 182 -6.07 -3.00 10.59
CA LYS A 182 -4.74 -2.48 10.26
C LYS A 182 -4.24 -3.12 8.97
N CYS A 183 -4.97 -2.87 7.87
CA CYS A 183 -4.63 -3.46 6.58
C CYS A 183 -3.19 -3.14 6.18
N LEU A 184 -2.69 -1.94 6.50
CA LEU A 184 -1.27 -1.61 6.48
C LEU A 184 -0.59 -2.13 7.76
N ARG A 185 0.17 -3.21 7.62
CA ARG A 185 1.00 -3.81 8.68
C ARG A 185 2.18 -4.56 8.07
N GLY A 186 3.09 -5.06 8.90
CA GLY A 186 4.24 -5.81 8.40
C GLY A 186 5.44 -4.93 8.09
N ALA A 187 6.38 -5.42 7.30
CA ALA A 187 7.72 -4.87 7.16
C ALA A 187 7.75 -3.40 6.69
N MET A 188 6.81 -2.98 5.83
CA MET A 188 6.71 -1.60 5.37
C MET A 188 6.18 -0.68 6.47
N SER A 189 5.11 -1.09 7.16
CA SER A 189 4.55 -0.35 8.30
C SER A 189 5.55 -0.27 9.46
N ASP A 190 6.26 -1.37 9.75
CA ASP A 190 7.35 -1.41 10.73
C ASP A 190 8.49 -0.44 10.37
N GLY A 191 8.67 -0.13 9.09
CA GLY A 191 9.63 0.84 8.57
C GLY A 191 9.11 2.29 8.57
N GLY A 192 7.93 2.54 9.14
CA GLY A 192 7.30 3.87 9.20
C GLY A 192 6.69 4.33 7.87
N ILE A 193 6.53 3.42 6.90
CA ILE A 193 5.84 3.69 5.63
C ILE A 193 4.34 3.65 5.86
N VAL A 194 3.63 4.64 5.32
CA VAL A 194 2.18 4.77 5.42
C VAL A 194 1.49 4.87 4.06
N CYS A 195 0.15 4.81 4.08
CA CYS A 195 -0.68 4.83 2.88
C CYS A 195 -0.30 5.99 1.94
N GLN A 196 -0.06 7.17 2.50
CA GLN A 196 0.25 8.39 1.76
C GLN A 196 1.63 8.35 1.09
N ASP A 197 2.60 7.62 1.63
CA ASP A 197 3.92 7.48 1.00
C ASP A 197 3.88 6.65 -0.28
N CYS A 198 2.87 5.78 -0.38
CA CYS A 198 2.62 4.93 -1.53
C CYS A 198 1.64 5.59 -2.51
N HIS A 199 0.50 6.04 -2.02
CA HIS A 199 -0.63 6.46 -2.86
C HIS A 199 -0.79 7.98 -3.00
N GLY A 200 -0.08 8.77 -2.20
CA GLY A 200 -0.28 10.21 -2.09
C GLY A 200 -1.38 10.61 -1.10
N GLN A 201 -1.64 11.91 -1.02
CA GLN A 201 -2.73 12.48 -0.22
C GLN A 201 -4.10 12.12 -0.79
N GLY A 202 -5.16 12.27 0.00
CA GLY A 202 -6.52 11.96 -0.44
C GLY A 202 -6.96 12.73 -1.70
N SER A 203 -6.48 13.97 -1.88
CA SER A 203 -6.73 14.76 -3.10
C SER A 203 -6.07 14.14 -4.34
N GLN A 204 -4.83 13.64 -4.20
CA GLN A 204 -4.11 12.93 -5.26
C GLN A 204 -4.77 11.59 -5.57
N VAL A 205 -5.25 10.88 -4.54
CA VAL A 205 -6.05 9.66 -4.68
C VAL A 205 -7.41 9.94 -5.35
N GLY A 206 -7.98 11.13 -5.16
CA GLY A 206 -9.21 11.58 -5.81
C GLY A 206 -9.05 12.05 -7.25
N ASP A 207 -7.82 12.29 -7.70
CA ASP A 207 -7.53 12.85 -9.03
C ASP A 207 -7.50 11.78 -10.14
N ASP A 208 -8.66 11.16 -10.35
CA ASP A 208 -8.80 10.04 -11.28
C ASP A 208 -9.28 10.42 -12.70
N PHE A 209 -9.15 9.45 -13.61
CA PHE A 209 -9.51 9.52 -15.02
C PHE A 209 -10.95 9.97 -15.35
N THR A 210 -11.85 10.06 -14.36
CA THR A 210 -13.24 10.50 -14.54
C THR A 210 -13.47 11.99 -14.25
N GLU A 211 -12.40 12.79 -14.12
CA GLU A 211 -12.46 14.22 -13.79
C GLU A 211 -13.52 15.02 -14.56
N ASN A 212 -13.65 14.75 -15.86
CA ASN A 212 -14.56 15.44 -16.76
C ASN A 212 -15.60 14.49 -17.37
N PHE A 213 -15.99 13.47 -16.62
CA PHE A 213 -17.05 12.55 -17.04
C PHE A 213 -18.43 13.22 -16.87
N PRO A 214 -19.37 13.11 -17.83
CA PRO A 214 -19.35 12.27 -19.05
C PRO A 214 -18.74 12.90 -20.31
N ASP A 215 -18.31 14.17 -20.24
CA ASP A 215 -17.88 14.96 -21.41
C ASP A 215 -16.60 14.43 -22.05
N LYS A 216 -15.73 13.76 -21.28
CA LYS A 216 -14.56 13.02 -21.77
C LYS A 216 -14.71 11.53 -21.46
N ARG A 217 -15.18 10.76 -22.45
CA ARG A 217 -15.29 9.29 -22.32
C ARG A 217 -13.91 8.63 -22.34
N PHE A 218 -13.74 7.65 -21.46
CA PHE A 218 -12.53 6.86 -21.32
C PHE A 218 -12.45 5.79 -22.42
N ASN A 219 -11.32 5.74 -23.14
CA ASN A 219 -10.97 4.62 -24.02
C ASN A 219 -10.06 3.67 -23.25
N VAL A 220 -10.63 2.62 -22.62
CA VAL A 220 -9.81 1.47 -22.20
C VAL A 220 -9.36 0.78 -23.49
N THR A 221 -8.07 0.84 -23.81
CA THR A 221 -7.53 0.02 -24.88
C THR A 221 -7.28 -1.36 -24.29
N VAL A 222 -8.18 -2.31 -24.58
CA VAL A 222 -8.06 -3.70 -24.11
C VAL A 222 -7.09 -4.42 -25.04
N ASP A 223 -5.80 -4.43 -24.71
CA ASP A 223 -4.84 -5.23 -25.48
C ASP A 223 -4.99 -6.72 -25.11
N ALA A 224 -4.74 -7.61 -26.07
CA ALA A 224 -5.10 -9.04 -26.03
C ALA A 224 -4.37 -9.90 -24.96
N GLY A 225 -3.68 -9.27 -24.01
CA GLY A 225 -2.93 -9.91 -22.92
C GLY A 225 -3.24 -9.39 -21.50
N HIS A 226 -4.21 -8.47 -21.37
CA HIS A 226 -4.72 -7.74 -20.19
C HIS A 226 -4.64 -6.22 -20.44
N PRO A 227 -5.67 -5.44 -20.10
CA PRO A 227 -5.69 -4.01 -20.37
C PRO A 227 -4.64 -3.30 -19.52
N ASP A 228 -3.77 -2.56 -20.19
CA ASP A 228 -3.11 -1.43 -19.52
C ASP A 228 -4.15 -0.34 -19.35
N PHE A 229 -4.79 -0.32 -18.17
CA PHE A 229 -5.75 0.73 -17.85
C PHE A 229 -5.12 2.14 -17.82
N ASN A 230 -3.79 2.24 -17.74
CA ASN A 230 -3.09 3.52 -17.78
C ASN A 230 -2.84 3.99 -19.22
N ALA A 231 -2.91 3.10 -20.22
CA ALA A 231 -2.70 3.44 -21.62
C ALA A 231 -3.80 4.42 -22.10
N GLY A 232 -3.42 5.68 -22.29
CA GLY A 232 -4.31 6.75 -22.76
C GLY A 232 -4.87 7.66 -21.66
N VAL A 233 -4.52 7.44 -20.39
CA VAL A 233 -4.84 8.34 -19.27
C VAL A 233 -3.63 9.23 -18.99
N ALA A 234 -3.47 10.29 -19.79
CA ALA A 234 -2.40 11.25 -19.56
C ALA A 234 -2.69 12.06 -18.29
N GLY A 235 -1.83 11.88 -17.27
CA GLY A 235 -1.80 12.68 -16.06
C GLY A 235 -3.01 12.57 -15.14
N LYS A 236 -3.60 11.36 -15.06
CA LYS A 236 -4.60 11.02 -14.02
C LYS A 236 -4.42 9.56 -13.61
N ARG A 237 -4.83 9.24 -12.39
CA ARG A 237 -4.82 7.84 -11.93
C ARG A 237 -6.06 7.07 -12.37
N VAL A 238 -5.90 5.78 -12.60
CA VAL A 238 -6.98 4.80 -12.61
C VAL A 238 -6.91 4.03 -11.29
N SER A 239 -7.91 4.23 -10.42
CA SER A 239 -7.96 3.53 -9.13
C SER A 239 -7.79 2.01 -9.31
N TRP A 240 -6.99 1.36 -8.45
CA TRP A 240 -6.66 -0.06 -8.51
C TRP A 240 -5.79 -0.51 -9.70
N ALA A 241 -5.42 0.39 -10.62
CA ALA A 241 -4.55 0.07 -11.75
C ALA A 241 -3.28 0.95 -11.81
N SER A 242 -3.38 2.22 -11.43
CA SER A 242 -2.23 3.11 -11.21
C SER A 242 -1.74 2.98 -9.77
N GLU A 243 -1.32 1.78 -9.39
CA GLU A 243 -0.78 1.50 -8.06
C GLU A 243 0.75 1.44 -8.07
N PRO A 244 1.41 1.75 -6.94
CA PRO A 244 2.85 1.61 -6.81
C PRO A 244 3.31 0.21 -7.18
N LYS A 245 4.47 0.15 -7.83
CA LYS A 245 5.16 -1.11 -8.10
C LYS A 245 6.27 -1.30 -7.07
N CYS A 246 6.81 -2.51 -6.98
CA CYS A 246 7.96 -2.77 -6.11
C CYS A 246 9.10 -1.79 -6.39
N GLN A 247 9.41 -1.57 -7.68
CA GLN A 247 10.46 -0.67 -8.11
C GLN A 247 10.17 0.82 -7.90
N SER A 248 8.98 1.20 -7.44
CA SER A 248 8.72 2.58 -7.01
C SER A 248 9.52 2.94 -5.75
N CYS A 249 9.86 1.94 -4.92
CA CYS A 249 10.71 2.12 -3.73
C CYS A 249 11.96 1.22 -3.73
N HIS A 250 11.90 0.05 -4.36
CA HIS A 250 13.02 -0.88 -4.50
C HIS A 250 13.75 -0.62 -5.82
N VAL A 251 14.46 0.51 -5.90
CA VAL A 251 14.94 1.10 -7.15
C VAL A 251 16.14 0.38 -7.78
N GLY A 252 16.76 -0.52 -7.03
CA GLY A 252 17.83 -1.35 -7.56
C GLY A 252 18.63 -2.06 -6.47
N ASP A 253 19.62 -2.81 -6.93
CA ASP A 253 20.64 -3.41 -6.07
C ASP A 253 21.78 -2.42 -5.77
N VAL A 254 22.78 -2.83 -4.97
CA VAL A 254 23.87 -1.96 -4.52
C VAL A 254 24.59 -1.25 -5.68
N LEU A 255 24.81 -1.94 -6.80
CA LEU A 255 25.53 -1.38 -7.94
C LEU A 255 24.65 -0.38 -8.69
N GLN A 256 23.39 -0.74 -8.92
CA GLN A 256 22.42 0.12 -9.61
C GLN A 256 22.13 1.40 -8.83
N VAL A 257 21.92 1.30 -7.51
CA VAL A 257 21.72 2.49 -6.66
C VAL A 257 22.96 3.38 -6.68
N GLY A 258 24.16 2.80 -6.62
CA GLY A 258 25.40 3.56 -6.76
C GLY A 258 25.51 4.34 -8.07
N GLN A 259 25.03 3.76 -9.18
CA GLN A 259 24.97 4.46 -10.48
C GLN A 259 23.93 5.58 -10.47
N LEU A 260 22.73 5.33 -9.94
CA LEU A 260 21.67 6.33 -9.85
C LEU A 260 22.08 7.52 -8.99
N LEU A 261 22.78 7.29 -7.87
CA LEU A 261 23.36 8.36 -7.06
C LEU A 261 24.37 9.18 -7.85
N ALA A 262 25.31 8.52 -8.54
CA ALA A 262 26.34 9.19 -9.32
C ALA A 262 25.77 10.01 -10.49
N SER A 263 24.66 9.58 -11.08
CA SER A 263 23.98 10.29 -12.16
C SER A 263 22.95 11.33 -11.69
N GLY A 264 22.75 11.49 -10.38
CA GLY A 264 21.71 12.37 -9.82
C GLY A 264 20.27 11.86 -9.99
N GLY A 265 20.09 10.58 -10.32
CA GLY A 265 18.78 9.95 -10.49
C GLY A 265 17.94 9.86 -9.21
N LEU A 266 18.56 10.07 -8.04
CA LEU A 266 17.90 10.01 -6.71
C LEU A 266 17.94 11.37 -5.96
N ASN A 267 18.03 12.49 -6.66
CA ASN A 267 18.13 13.82 -6.03
C ASN A 267 16.82 14.33 -5.40
N ASP A 268 15.68 13.77 -5.81
CA ASP A 268 14.33 14.25 -5.46
C ASP A 268 13.47 13.11 -4.89
N VAL A 269 14.12 12.27 -4.07
CA VAL A 269 13.51 11.12 -3.41
C VAL A 269 14.03 11.02 -1.97
N LEU A 270 13.27 10.36 -1.11
CA LEU A 270 13.70 10.07 0.25
C LEU A 270 14.32 8.66 0.31
N LEU A 271 15.64 8.59 0.46
CA LEU A 271 16.34 7.32 0.69
C LEU A 271 16.22 6.90 2.15
N ASN A 272 15.92 5.63 2.36
CA ASN A 272 15.89 5.05 3.69
C ASN A 272 17.33 4.95 4.23
N ALA A 273 17.59 5.59 5.38
CA ALA A 273 18.94 5.65 5.95
C ALA A 273 19.37 4.30 6.55
N ALA A 274 18.47 3.64 7.28
CA ALA A 274 18.76 2.38 7.95
C ALA A 274 17.54 1.46 7.96
N ASP A 275 17.76 0.15 8.03
CA ASP A 275 16.70 -0.80 8.31
C ASP A 275 16.28 -0.76 9.80
N LYS A 276 15.22 -1.51 10.14
CA LYS A 276 14.69 -1.55 11.51
C LYS A 276 15.66 -2.06 12.59
N ARG A 277 16.80 -2.63 12.19
CA ARG A 277 17.85 -3.11 13.09
C ARG A 277 19.03 -2.14 13.17
N GLY A 278 18.93 -0.99 12.50
CA GLY A 278 19.98 0.03 12.47
C GLY A 278 21.09 -0.24 11.44
N ASN A 279 20.93 -1.25 10.58
CA ASN A 279 21.90 -1.48 9.50
C ASN A 279 21.77 -0.38 8.44
N PRO A 280 22.87 0.19 7.93
CA PRO A 280 22.83 1.14 6.83
C PRO A 280 22.10 0.54 5.62
N ASP A 281 21.07 1.23 5.15
CA ASP A 281 20.26 0.81 4.01
C ASP A 281 20.74 1.52 2.75
N GLY A 282 20.33 2.77 2.54
CA GLY A 282 20.75 3.58 1.41
C GLY A 282 20.31 3.04 0.04
N LEU A 283 19.44 2.01 -0.01
CA LEU A 283 19.01 1.36 -1.26
C LEU A 283 17.53 1.56 -1.55
N ARG A 284 16.69 1.57 -0.52
CA ARG A 284 15.23 1.64 -0.64
C ARG A 284 14.72 3.06 -0.43
N LEU A 285 13.66 3.45 -1.12
CA LEU A 285 13.00 4.74 -0.92
C LEU A 285 11.91 4.64 0.16
N ARG A 286 11.64 5.78 0.81
CA ARG A 286 10.55 5.96 1.77
C ARG A 286 9.26 6.47 1.15
N MET A 287 9.27 6.83 -0.13
CA MET A 287 8.08 7.25 -0.89
C MET A 287 8.14 6.67 -2.30
N ALA A 288 6.98 6.37 -2.87
CA ALA A 288 6.82 5.80 -4.21
C ALA A 288 6.85 6.86 -5.33
N TYR A 289 7.01 8.13 -4.98
CA TYR A 289 6.96 9.29 -5.87
C TYR A 289 7.95 10.36 -5.39
N ARG A 290 8.13 11.41 -6.20
CA ARG A 290 9.10 12.49 -5.93
C ARG A 290 8.70 13.36 -4.74
N ILE A 291 9.68 13.94 -4.07
CA ILE A 291 9.40 14.87 -2.95
C ILE A 291 8.64 16.09 -3.47
N THR A 292 9.01 16.64 -4.62
CA THR A 292 8.32 17.80 -5.21
C THR A 292 6.86 17.53 -5.57
N ASP A 293 6.49 16.27 -5.80
CA ASP A 293 5.13 15.88 -6.17
C ASP A 293 4.24 15.64 -4.94
N HIS A 294 4.83 15.62 -3.73
CA HIS A 294 4.08 15.44 -2.50
C HIS A 294 3.24 16.69 -2.16
N ALA A 295 1.92 16.51 -2.01
CA ALA A 295 1.03 17.58 -1.63
C ALA A 295 1.10 17.83 -0.11
N LEU A 296 1.48 19.04 0.31
CA LEU A 296 1.65 19.45 1.72
C LEU A 296 0.71 20.58 2.17
N SER A 297 -0.02 21.22 1.24
CA SER A 297 -0.98 22.28 1.53
C SER A 297 -2.09 22.29 0.49
N PRO A 298 -3.23 22.98 0.72
CA PRO A 298 -4.07 23.41 -0.39
C PRO A 298 -3.19 24.19 -1.38
N GLY A 299 -3.02 23.66 -2.59
CA GLY A 299 -2.18 24.24 -3.66
C GLY A 299 -0.69 23.88 -3.65
N GLY A 300 -0.20 23.04 -2.73
CA GLY A 300 1.15 22.49 -2.76
C GLY A 300 1.21 21.15 -3.51
N GLY A 301 2.24 20.92 -4.32
CA GLY A 301 2.40 19.69 -5.11
C GLY A 301 1.38 19.55 -6.26
N THR A 302 1.53 18.51 -7.07
CA THR A 302 0.57 18.18 -8.15
C THR A 302 -0.54 17.26 -7.63
N THR A 303 -1.79 17.49 -8.06
CA THR A 303 -2.88 16.53 -7.80
C THR A 303 -2.72 15.27 -8.64
N ASP A 304 -2.09 15.39 -9.81
CA ASP A 304 -1.68 14.27 -10.65
C ASP A 304 -0.35 13.71 -10.14
N LEU A 305 -0.42 12.58 -9.44
CA LEU A 305 0.74 11.94 -8.82
C LEU A 305 1.38 10.92 -9.76
N ALA A 306 2.59 11.22 -10.22
CA ALA A 306 3.41 10.29 -10.99
C ALA A 306 4.21 9.37 -10.07
N LEU A 307 3.88 8.08 -10.08
CA LEU A 307 4.64 7.06 -9.35
C LEU A 307 5.97 6.77 -10.06
N LEU A 308 7.04 6.61 -9.30
CA LEU A 308 8.36 6.25 -9.81
C LEU A 308 8.33 4.83 -10.39
N ASP A 309 9.01 4.63 -11.53
CA ASP A 309 9.16 3.32 -12.15
C ASP A 309 10.61 3.10 -12.61
N TYR A 310 11.39 2.41 -11.78
CA TYR A 310 12.74 1.96 -12.11
C TYR A 310 12.65 0.58 -12.75
N ALA A 311 12.23 0.53 -14.02
CA ALA A 311 11.95 -0.72 -14.74
C ALA A 311 13.16 -1.67 -14.83
N ASP A 312 14.38 -1.14 -14.82
CA ASP A 312 15.62 -1.92 -14.82
C ASP A 312 15.99 -2.47 -13.43
N SER A 313 15.17 -2.20 -12.40
CA SER A 313 15.41 -2.72 -11.06
C SER A 313 15.32 -4.25 -11.05
N ARG A 314 16.25 -4.89 -10.35
CA ARG A 314 16.19 -6.33 -10.00
C ARG A 314 14.90 -6.73 -9.28
N PHE A 315 14.22 -5.77 -8.67
CA PHE A 315 12.98 -5.95 -7.94
C PHE A 315 11.75 -5.48 -8.73
N ALA A 316 11.93 -5.15 -10.02
CA ALA A 316 10.84 -4.68 -10.86
C ALA A 316 9.78 -5.76 -11.06
N SER A 317 8.52 -5.39 -10.86
CA SER A 317 7.39 -6.21 -11.27
C SER A 317 7.07 -5.92 -12.73
N ASP A 318 6.63 -6.95 -13.46
CA ASP A 318 6.17 -6.77 -14.84
C ASP A 318 4.81 -6.06 -14.92
N ARG A 319 4.08 -6.05 -13.81
CA ARG A 319 2.70 -5.56 -13.70
C ARG A 319 2.49 -4.80 -12.38
N PRO A 320 1.50 -3.89 -12.33
CA PRO A 320 1.07 -3.25 -11.08
C PRO A 320 0.70 -4.29 -10.01
N LEU A 321 0.95 -3.96 -8.73
CA LEU A 321 0.76 -4.85 -7.57
C LEU A 321 -0.69 -5.28 -7.28
N TYR A 322 -1.61 -5.04 -8.20
CA TYR A 322 -3.00 -5.46 -8.10
C TYR A 322 -3.27 -6.74 -8.90
N ARG A 323 -3.57 -7.85 -8.20
CA ARG A 323 -4.09 -9.15 -8.71
C ARG A 323 -3.28 -9.86 -9.81
N LEU A 324 -2.36 -9.15 -10.44
CA LEU A 324 -1.72 -9.46 -11.72
C LEU A 324 -0.19 -9.38 -11.61
N ALA A 325 0.35 -8.86 -10.50
CA ALA A 325 1.79 -8.82 -10.26
C ALA A 325 2.35 -10.24 -10.08
N GLY A 326 2.97 -10.73 -11.13
CA GLY A 326 4.11 -11.63 -11.02
C GLY A 326 5.36 -10.84 -11.41
N ALA A 327 6.46 -11.54 -11.64
CA ALA A 327 7.45 -11.07 -12.60
C ALA A 327 7.23 -11.90 -13.88
N GLY A 328 6.86 -11.25 -14.97
CA GLY A 328 6.74 -11.78 -16.34
C GLY A 328 5.59 -12.76 -16.61
N GLY A 329 5.32 -12.96 -17.91
CA GLY A 329 4.45 -14.03 -18.42
C GLY A 329 5.02 -15.41 -18.08
N GLY A 330 4.53 -16.02 -17.00
CA GLY A 330 5.15 -17.19 -16.36
C GLY A 330 5.38 -17.07 -14.85
N LYS A 331 4.96 -15.93 -14.26
CA LYS A 331 4.77 -15.60 -12.83
C LYS A 331 5.93 -15.95 -11.90
N GLY A 332 6.77 -14.97 -11.60
CA GLY A 332 7.70 -15.03 -10.46
C GLY A 332 8.62 -16.27 -10.50
N HIS A 333 9.02 -16.79 -9.34
CA HIS A 333 9.83 -17.99 -9.27
C HIS A 333 8.97 -19.24 -9.43
N GLY A 334 9.02 -19.88 -10.61
CA GLY A 334 8.34 -21.14 -10.88
C GLY A 334 6.80 -21.06 -10.92
N GLY A 335 6.24 -19.93 -11.35
CA GLY A 335 4.79 -19.72 -11.44
C GLY A 335 4.16 -19.09 -10.19
N LEU A 336 4.94 -18.83 -9.14
CA LEU A 336 4.48 -18.23 -7.89
C LEU A 336 4.28 -16.72 -8.03
N PHE A 337 3.20 -16.22 -7.41
CA PHE A 337 2.99 -14.80 -7.20
C PHE A 337 3.89 -14.27 -6.07
N CYS A 338 4.18 -12.97 -6.11
CA CYS A 338 5.05 -12.30 -5.13
C CYS A 338 4.55 -12.53 -3.70
N GLU A 339 3.23 -12.51 -3.48
CA GLU A 339 2.60 -12.67 -2.17
C GLU A 339 2.80 -14.07 -1.57
N GLY A 340 3.10 -15.07 -2.40
CA GLY A 340 3.45 -16.41 -1.92
C GLY A 340 4.75 -16.44 -1.11
N CYS A 341 5.68 -15.53 -1.41
CA CYS A 341 6.95 -15.40 -0.68
C CYS A 341 6.94 -14.22 0.29
N HIS A 342 6.35 -13.09 -0.10
CA HIS A 342 6.42 -11.83 0.66
C HIS A 342 5.22 -11.57 1.57
N GLY A 343 4.10 -12.27 1.42
CA GLY A 343 2.83 -11.93 2.07
C GLY A 343 1.99 -10.94 1.25
N SER A 344 0.80 -10.58 1.74
CA SER A 344 -0.11 -9.65 1.05
C SER A 344 0.52 -8.26 0.89
N THR A 345 0.21 -7.54 -0.19
CA THR A 345 0.81 -6.24 -0.53
C THR A 345 0.67 -5.15 0.54
N HIS A 346 -0.36 -5.22 1.39
CA HIS A 346 -0.51 -4.33 2.55
C HIS A 346 -0.06 -4.97 3.88
N ALA A 347 0.27 -6.27 3.89
CA ALA A 347 0.68 -7.04 5.07
C ALA A 347 1.97 -7.85 4.81
N ILE A 348 2.96 -7.22 4.14
CA ILE A 348 4.22 -7.84 3.75
C ILE A 348 5.00 -8.31 4.98
N TRP A 349 5.53 -9.53 4.96
CA TRP A 349 6.21 -10.12 6.10
C TRP A 349 7.62 -9.56 6.34
N PRO A 350 8.12 -9.59 7.59
CA PRO A 350 7.43 -10.04 8.80
C PRO A 350 6.52 -8.95 9.40
N ASN A 351 5.55 -9.37 10.21
CA ASN A 351 4.92 -8.48 11.19
C ASN A 351 5.83 -8.38 12.42
N ALA A 352 6.14 -7.16 12.90
CA ALA A 352 6.97 -6.96 14.10
C ALA A 352 6.38 -7.61 15.35
N ASN A 353 5.06 -7.74 15.45
CA ASN A 353 4.46 -8.50 16.54
C ASN A 353 4.71 -10.00 16.31
N PRO A 354 5.55 -10.66 17.13
CA PRO A 354 5.90 -12.07 16.92
C PRO A 354 4.70 -13.00 17.04
N TRP A 355 3.63 -12.57 17.72
CA TRP A 355 2.40 -13.34 17.92
C TRP A 355 1.33 -13.07 16.86
N ALA A 356 1.59 -12.21 15.87
CA ALA A 356 0.65 -11.94 14.80
C ALA A 356 0.42 -13.18 13.94
N ASN A 357 -0.85 -13.47 13.63
CA ASN A 357 -1.22 -14.59 12.75
C ASN A 357 -0.56 -14.48 11.37
N ASP A 358 -0.23 -13.27 10.89
CA ASP A 358 0.50 -13.05 9.63
C ASP A 358 1.83 -13.81 9.59
N ASN A 359 2.51 -13.97 10.74
CA ASN A 359 3.80 -14.63 10.80
C ASN A 359 3.71 -16.17 10.76
N LYS A 360 2.51 -16.74 10.99
CA LYS A 360 2.35 -18.20 11.15
C LYS A 360 2.77 -18.98 9.91
N ALA A 361 2.39 -18.50 8.73
CA ALA A 361 2.74 -19.18 7.48
C ALA A 361 4.26 -19.28 7.28
N ALA A 362 4.99 -18.18 7.50
CA ALA A 362 6.45 -18.18 7.42
C ALA A 362 7.09 -19.09 8.49
N MET A 363 6.61 -19.02 9.74
CA MET A 363 7.10 -19.89 10.81
C MET A 363 6.92 -21.38 10.48
N ASP A 364 5.76 -21.78 9.98
CA ASP A 364 5.47 -23.18 9.66
C ASP A 364 6.30 -23.69 8.46
N LEU A 365 6.61 -22.82 7.48
CA LEU A 365 7.32 -23.20 6.25
C LEU A 365 8.84 -23.21 6.38
N GLN A 366 9.43 -22.26 7.10
CA GLN A 366 10.89 -22.09 7.18
C GLN A 366 11.45 -21.99 8.60
N GLY A 367 10.60 -22.10 9.63
CA GLY A 367 11.03 -22.08 11.03
C GLY A 367 11.33 -20.68 11.60
N HIS A 368 11.16 -19.62 10.81
CA HIS A 368 11.33 -18.24 11.25
C HIS A 368 10.36 -17.30 10.52
N THR A 369 10.12 -16.12 11.11
CA THR A 369 9.26 -15.09 10.50
C THR A 369 9.95 -14.41 9.32
N GLY A 370 9.16 -13.78 8.46
CA GLY A 370 9.64 -12.97 7.34
C GLY A 370 9.32 -13.56 5.97
N THR A 371 9.85 -12.92 4.93
CA THR A 371 9.78 -13.42 3.56
C THR A 371 10.30 -14.85 3.47
N ILE A 372 9.64 -15.71 2.68
CA ILE A 372 10.12 -17.06 2.40
C ILE A 372 11.41 -16.97 1.60
N ILE A 373 12.52 -17.36 2.23
CA ILE A 373 13.86 -17.27 1.67
C ILE A 373 14.63 -18.59 1.80
N GLU A 374 14.20 -19.48 2.70
CA GLU A 374 14.75 -20.84 2.77
C GLU A 374 14.27 -21.67 1.58
N CYS A 375 15.15 -21.92 0.62
CA CYS A 375 14.80 -22.65 -0.60
C CYS A 375 14.28 -24.08 -0.31
N SER A 376 14.72 -24.66 0.81
CA SER A 376 14.27 -25.97 1.30
C SER A 376 12.79 -26.01 1.70
N ALA A 377 12.13 -24.86 1.84
CA ALA A 377 10.68 -24.81 2.05
C ALA A 377 9.91 -25.41 0.87
N CYS A 378 10.51 -25.47 -0.33
CA CYS A 378 9.90 -26.04 -1.53
C CYS A 378 10.81 -27.01 -2.30
N HIS A 379 12.12 -26.78 -2.31
CA HIS A 379 13.08 -27.58 -3.06
C HIS A 379 13.67 -28.69 -2.19
N GLN A 380 13.69 -29.91 -2.72
CA GLN A 380 14.33 -31.06 -2.06
C GLN A 380 15.76 -31.24 -2.58
N GLY A 381 16.69 -31.60 -1.69
CA GLY A 381 18.08 -31.90 -2.03
C GLY A 381 19.00 -30.68 -2.12
N ASP A 382 20.22 -30.90 -2.58
CA ASP A 382 21.22 -29.85 -2.79
C ASP A 382 20.96 -29.12 -4.12
N LEU A 383 20.67 -27.83 -4.04
CA LEU A 383 20.51 -26.95 -5.20
C LEU A 383 21.85 -26.61 -5.89
N GLY A 384 22.97 -26.95 -5.25
CA GLY A 384 24.30 -26.74 -5.80
C GLY A 384 24.72 -25.27 -5.80
N LEU A 385 25.61 -24.93 -6.74
CA LEU A 385 26.13 -23.58 -6.90
C LEU A 385 25.34 -22.86 -8.00
N THR A 386 24.33 -22.09 -7.61
CA THR A 386 23.43 -21.40 -8.54
C THR A 386 23.04 -20.02 -8.05
N LEU A 387 22.65 -19.15 -8.99
CA LEU A 387 22.04 -17.83 -8.77
C LEU A 387 20.65 -17.75 -9.44
N GLU A 388 20.05 -18.89 -9.78
CA GLU A 388 18.74 -18.97 -10.46
C GLU A 388 17.55 -18.82 -9.52
N GLY A 389 17.78 -18.42 -8.26
CA GLY A 389 16.72 -18.12 -7.31
C GLY A 389 16.00 -16.79 -7.62
N PRO A 390 14.90 -16.50 -6.89
CA PRO A 390 14.21 -15.22 -6.98
C PRO A 390 15.20 -14.06 -6.84
N HIS A 391 15.05 -13.00 -7.64
CA HIS A 391 15.94 -11.84 -7.67
C HIS A 391 17.43 -12.16 -7.96
N GLY A 392 17.75 -13.35 -8.46
CA GLY A 392 19.14 -13.78 -8.65
C GLY A 392 19.81 -14.28 -7.37
N MET A 393 19.02 -14.68 -6.36
CA MET A 393 19.55 -15.20 -5.10
C MET A 393 20.16 -16.60 -5.27
N HIS A 394 21.19 -16.87 -4.47
CA HIS A 394 21.71 -18.22 -4.24
C HIS A 394 21.00 -18.90 -3.06
N PRO A 395 21.15 -20.22 -2.89
CA PRO A 395 20.73 -20.91 -1.67
C PRO A 395 21.38 -20.30 -0.42
N VAL A 396 20.58 -19.97 0.58
CA VAL A 396 21.01 -19.35 1.85
C VAL A 396 21.21 -20.39 2.97
N GLY A 397 21.92 -20.03 4.03
CA GLY A 397 22.25 -20.95 5.14
C GLY A 397 23.51 -21.80 4.90
N ASP A 398 23.72 -22.84 5.71
CA ASP A 398 24.90 -23.73 5.62
C ASP A 398 24.80 -24.73 4.46
N THR A 399 24.70 -24.20 3.24
CA THR A 399 24.55 -24.97 2.01
C THR A 399 25.89 -25.21 1.34
N ARG A 400 25.88 -25.94 0.21
CA ARG A 400 27.06 -26.05 -0.64
C ARG A 400 27.54 -24.70 -1.15
N PHE A 401 26.63 -23.74 -1.35
CA PHE A 401 26.99 -22.39 -1.80
C PHE A 401 27.91 -21.68 -0.81
N ALA A 402 27.61 -21.74 0.50
CA ALA A 402 28.41 -21.13 1.55
C ALA A 402 29.89 -21.59 1.54
N ARG A 403 30.17 -22.80 1.04
CA ARG A 403 31.51 -23.40 0.99
C ARG A 403 32.15 -23.46 -0.41
N GLY A 404 31.39 -23.22 -1.48
CA GLY A 404 31.82 -23.55 -2.84
C GLY A 404 31.76 -22.41 -3.85
N HIS A 405 31.35 -21.21 -3.46
CA HIS A 405 31.07 -20.10 -4.38
C HIS A 405 32.33 -19.36 -4.90
N GLU A 406 33.54 -19.77 -4.51
CA GLU A 406 34.81 -19.12 -4.86
C GLU A 406 34.98 -18.93 -6.38
N ASP A 407 34.80 -20.00 -7.17
CA ASP A 407 34.94 -19.94 -8.62
C ASP A 407 33.83 -19.09 -9.28
N PHE A 408 32.64 -19.04 -8.68
CA PHE A 408 31.56 -18.16 -9.11
C PHE A 408 31.96 -16.69 -8.92
N ALA A 409 32.45 -16.35 -7.73
CA ALA A 409 32.89 -14.99 -7.40
C ALA A 409 34.06 -14.53 -8.28
N LYS A 410 35.03 -15.41 -8.59
CA LYS A 410 36.14 -15.10 -9.51
C LYS A 410 35.67 -14.79 -10.93
N ARG A 411 34.64 -15.47 -11.42
CA ARG A 411 34.11 -15.26 -12.78
C ARG A 411 33.20 -14.04 -12.87
N ASN A 412 32.43 -13.76 -11.81
CA ASN A 412 31.46 -12.67 -11.80
C ASN A 412 31.32 -12.04 -10.41
N ALA A 413 32.34 -11.28 -10.00
CA ALA A 413 32.33 -10.56 -8.73
C ALA A 413 31.15 -9.58 -8.59
N ASN A 414 30.69 -9.00 -9.69
CA ASN A 414 29.60 -8.03 -9.67
C ASN A 414 28.25 -8.66 -9.28
N ALA A 415 28.02 -9.94 -9.62
CA ALA A 415 26.83 -10.66 -9.15
C ALA A 415 26.75 -10.72 -7.61
N CYS A 416 27.90 -10.81 -6.94
CA CYS A 416 27.98 -10.79 -5.48
C CYS A 416 27.86 -9.36 -4.95
N ARG A 417 28.58 -8.41 -5.56
CA ARG A 417 28.58 -6.98 -5.14
C ARG A 417 27.19 -6.35 -5.17
N SER A 418 26.34 -6.78 -6.09
CA SER A 418 24.93 -6.35 -6.16
C SER A 418 24.20 -6.49 -4.83
N CYS A 419 24.48 -7.53 -4.02
CA CYS A 419 23.78 -7.76 -2.76
C CYS A 419 24.71 -7.65 -1.53
N HIS A 420 25.98 -7.99 -1.67
CA HIS A 420 26.95 -8.07 -0.57
C HIS A 420 27.84 -6.83 -0.44
N GLY A 421 27.45 -5.70 -1.04
CA GLY A 421 28.22 -4.45 -0.95
C GLY A 421 29.25 -4.31 -2.07
N ARG A 422 29.60 -3.07 -2.42
CA ARG A 422 30.49 -2.78 -3.57
C ARG A 422 31.89 -3.34 -3.37
N GLU A 423 32.31 -3.39 -2.12
CA GLU A 423 33.59 -3.87 -1.65
C GLU A 423 33.46 -5.22 -0.91
N GLY A 424 32.29 -5.86 -0.90
CA GLY A 424 32.07 -7.09 -0.13
C GLY A 424 31.90 -6.86 1.38
N GLU A 425 31.48 -5.66 1.78
CA GLU A 425 31.25 -5.23 3.16
C GLU A 425 29.91 -5.68 3.75
N GLY A 426 29.06 -6.32 2.94
CA GLY A 426 27.67 -6.65 3.27
C GLY A 426 26.71 -5.48 3.01
N SER A 427 25.43 -5.78 2.84
CA SER A 427 24.38 -4.76 2.79
C SER A 427 23.08 -5.29 3.39
N VAL A 428 22.06 -4.43 3.53
CA VAL A 428 20.72 -4.86 3.94
C VAL A 428 20.10 -5.92 3.03
N LEU A 429 20.59 -6.08 1.79
CA LEU A 429 20.16 -7.14 0.87
C LEU A 429 20.79 -8.50 1.20
N SER A 430 21.97 -8.53 1.82
CA SER A 430 22.66 -9.75 2.21
C SER A 430 22.41 -10.16 3.67
N ARG A 431 21.48 -9.49 4.36
CA ARG A 431 21.25 -9.76 5.78
C ARG A 431 20.69 -11.15 6.04
N THR A 432 21.15 -11.79 7.10
CA THR A 432 20.62 -13.09 7.54
C THR A 432 19.15 -12.99 7.97
N ALA A 433 18.29 -13.88 7.46
CA ALA A 433 16.87 -13.89 7.81
C ALA A 433 16.56 -14.60 9.15
N ALA A 434 17.50 -15.38 9.66
CA ALA A 434 17.47 -16.08 10.95
C ALA A 434 18.90 -16.22 11.48
N ASP A 435 19.08 -16.63 12.73
CA ASP A 435 20.39 -16.98 13.26
C ASP A 435 21.02 -18.09 12.41
N ARG A 436 22.29 -17.92 12.04
CA ARG A 436 23.03 -18.87 11.21
C ARG A 436 24.31 -19.33 11.90
N VAL A 437 24.67 -20.56 11.60
CA VAL A 437 25.99 -21.13 11.87
C VAL A 437 26.50 -21.65 10.54
N LEU A 438 27.52 -20.99 9.99
CA LEU A 438 28.09 -21.30 8.68
C LEU A 438 29.48 -21.91 8.84
N GLN A 439 29.84 -22.84 7.96
CA GLN A 439 31.17 -23.43 7.94
C GLN A 439 32.02 -22.79 6.84
N ALA A 440 33.09 -22.09 7.21
CA ALA A 440 34.06 -21.54 6.26
C ALA A 440 34.96 -22.67 5.71
N LYS A 441 35.15 -22.70 4.39
CA LYS A 441 35.93 -23.75 3.70
C LYS A 441 37.42 -23.69 4.03
N GLU A 442 38.02 -22.51 4.00
CA GLU A 442 39.48 -22.37 4.03
C GLU A 442 40.09 -22.60 5.42
N ASP A 443 39.37 -22.18 6.47
CA ASP A 443 39.93 -22.19 7.83
C ASP A 443 39.27 -23.21 8.78
N HIS A 444 38.30 -24.01 8.30
CA HIS A 444 37.43 -24.84 9.13
C HIS A 444 36.79 -24.07 10.30
N ILE A 445 36.60 -22.76 10.13
CA ILE A 445 36.01 -21.89 11.13
C ILE A 445 34.49 -22.02 11.05
N THR A 446 33.89 -22.25 12.21
CA THR A 446 32.45 -22.09 12.39
C THR A 446 32.15 -20.62 12.69
N VAL A 447 31.37 -19.98 11.82
CA VAL A 447 30.97 -18.58 11.97
C VAL A 447 29.51 -18.51 12.38
N SER A 448 29.25 -17.95 13.56
CA SER A 448 27.90 -17.69 14.05
C SER A 448 27.46 -16.28 13.65
N MET A 449 26.34 -16.16 12.96
CA MET A 449 25.79 -14.90 12.49
C MET A 449 24.37 -14.72 13.04
N PRO A 450 24.14 -13.75 13.94
CA PRO A 450 22.80 -13.44 14.42
C PRO A 450 21.87 -13.00 13.28
N GLN A 451 20.56 -13.18 13.45
CA GLN A 451 19.55 -12.68 12.54
C GLN A 451 19.71 -11.17 12.29
N GLY A 452 19.62 -10.77 11.02
CA GLY A 452 19.69 -9.39 10.58
C GLY A 452 21.11 -8.87 10.37
N THR A 453 22.12 -9.74 10.44
CA THR A 453 23.53 -9.38 10.19
C THR A 453 23.75 -9.28 8.69
N PRO A 454 24.14 -8.11 8.13
CA PRO A 454 24.61 -8.00 6.74
C PRO A 454 25.82 -8.89 6.53
N VAL A 455 25.72 -9.87 5.62
CA VAL A 455 26.83 -10.80 5.37
C VAL A 455 27.79 -10.19 4.35
N GLY A 456 29.04 -10.02 4.75
CA GLY A 456 30.17 -9.59 3.92
C GLY A 456 31.18 -10.71 3.69
N CYS A 457 32.10 -10.50 2.75
CA CYS A 457 33.14 -11.48 2.42
C CYS A 457 34.11 -11.72 3.59
N GLY A 458 34.38 -10.66 4.36
CA GLY A 458 35.31 -10.67 5.49
C GLY A 458 34.85 -11.49 6.69
N ASP A 459 33.60 -11.94 6.73
CA ASP A 459 33.05 -12.64 7.89
C ASP A 459 33.51 -14.10 7.98
N CYS A 460 33.94 -14.67 6.86
CA CYS A 460 34.33 -16.09 6.79
C CYS A 460 35.73 -16.31 6.20
N HIS A 461 36.21 -15.40 5.36
CA HIS A 461 37.50 -15.52 4.68
C HIS A 461 38.05 -14.14 4.32
N GLU A 462 39.26 -14.09 3.79
CA GLU A 462 39.84 -12.82 3.33
C GLU A 462 38.96 -12.18 2.25
N ASN A 463 38.70 -10.88 2.39
CA ASN A 463 37.90 -10.13 1.43
C ASN A 463 38.72 -9.78 0.17
N LYS A 464 38.66 -10.66 -0.83
CA LYS A 464 39.30 -10.46 -2.14
C LYS A 464 38.59 -9.44 -3.04
N LEU A 465 37.44 -8.88 -2.64
CA LEU A 465 36.76 -7.83 -3.41
C LEU A 465 37.30 -6.42 -3.14
N ARG A 466 37.91 -6.19 -1.97
CA ARG A 466 38.58 -4.92 -1.60
C ARG A 466 39.95 -4.74 -2.24
N ASN A 467 40.66 -5.84 -2.47
CA ASN A 467 42.01 -5.87 -3.04
C ASN A 467 42.01 -6.77 -4.28
N PRO A 468 41.43 -6.31 -5.42
CA PRO A 468 41.26 -7.12 -6.63
C PRO A 468 42.58 -7.51 -7.32
#